data_AF-A0A5X5EKE8-F1
#
_entry.id   AF-A0A5X5EKE8-F1
#
_cell.length_a   1.000
_cell.length_b   1.000
_cell.length_c   1.000
_cell.angle_alpha   90.00
_cell.angle_beta   90.00
_cell.angle_gamma   90.00
#
_symmetry.space_group_name_H-M   'P 1'
#
loop_
_entity.id
_entity.type
_entity.pdbx_description
1 polymer ?
#
loop_
_entity_poly.entity_id
_entity_poly.type
_entity_poly.pdbx_seq_one_letter_code
_entity_poly.pdbx_strand_id
1 'polypeptide(L)'
;LNVQKAYDVKDTAVTTKTYADNGTTLDASGLDDTAIKAAIGGTLGTASVTGGTVKFDADNNKYFVTIGGYTGADATKNGDYEVNVATDGKVTLAPGATKTTIPAGATTKTEVQELKDTPTVVSADAKNALIAGGVDATDANGAELVKMSYTDKNGKTIEGGYALKAGDKYYAADYDEATGAIKAKTTSYTAADGTTKTAANQLGGVDGKTEVVTIDGKTYNASKAAGHDFKAQPELAEAAAKTTENPLQKIDAALAQVDALRSDLGAVQNR
;
A
#
# COMPACT_ATOMS: atom_id res chain seq x y z
N LEU A 1 5.09 -28.19 -20.18
CA LEU A 1 4.35 -27.77 -21.39
C LEU A 1 3.57 -26.49 -21.07
N ASN A 2 3.65 -25.45 -21.89
CA ASN A 2 2.96 -24.17 -21.64
C ASN A 2 2.48 -23.55 -22.97
N VAL A 3 1.25 -23.03 -23.00
CA VAL A 3 0.61 -22.40 -24.18
C VAL A 3 0.24 -20.93 -23.95
N GLN A 4 0.59 -20.38 -22.78
CA GLN A 4 0.33 -18.99 -22.44
C GLN A 4 1.24 -18.05 -23.25
N LYS A 5 0.89 -16.76 -23.24
CA LYS A 5 1.67 -15.66 -23.81
C LYS A 5 1.82 -14.57 -22.76
N ALA A 6 2.87 -13.78 -22.89
CA ALA A 6 3.13 -12.64 -22.01
C ALA A 6 2.03 -11.58 -22.14
N TYR A 7 1.65 -11.00 -21.00
CA TYR A 7 0.94 -9.73 -20.94
C TYR A 7 1.94 -8.56 -20.98
N ASP A 8 1.47 -7.40 -21.39
CA ASP A 8 2.13 -6.13 -21.10
C ASP A 8 1.80 -5.74 -19.64
N VAL A 9 2.83 -5.78 -18.78
CA VAL A 9 2.72 -5.57 -17.34
C VAL A 9 2.98 -4.10 -17.02
N LYS A 10 2.05 -3.46 -16.32
CA LYS A 10 2.19 -2.11 -15.79
C LYS A 10 1.84 -2.08 -14.31
N ASP A 11 2.18 -0.98 -13.66
CA ASP A 11 1.90 -0.73 -12.26
C ASP A 11 1.37 0.70 -12.04
N THR A 12 0.70 0.92 -10.91
CA THR A 12 0.30 2.24 -10.44
C THR A 12 0.57 2.32 -8.94
N ALA A 13 1.26 3.36 -8.50
CA ALA A 13 1.56 3.57 -7.09
C ALA A 13 0.26 3.67 -6.26
N VAL A 14 0.23 2.97 -5.12
CA VAL A 14 -0.88 3.06 -4.18
C VAL A 14 -0.64 4.25 -3.26
N THR A 15 -1.62 5.14 -3.16
CA THR A 15 -1.57 6.33 -2.31
C THR A 15 -2.68 6.30 -1.25
N THR A 16 -2.43 6.98 -0.14
CA THR A 16 -3.43 7.32 0.88
C THR A 16 -3.61 8.84 0.90
N LYS A 17 -4.79 9.30 1.33
CA LYS A 17 -5.05 10.74 1.49
C LYS A 17 -4.75 11.15 2.92
N THR A 18 -3.80 12.05 3.09
CA THR A 18 -3.41 12.60 4.39
C THR A 18 -3.42 14.11 4.33
N TYR A 19 -3.84 14.75 5.42
CA TYR A 19 -3.70 16.20 5.54
C TYR A 19 -2.22 16.58 5.63
N ALA A 20 -1.85 17.60 4.87
CA ALA A 20 -0.55 18.21 4.89
C ALA A 20 -0.67 19.73 4.77
N ASP A 21 0.37 20.43 5.21
CA ASP A 21 0.49 21.87 5.04
C ASP A 21 0.52 22.23 3.54
N ASN A 22 -0.21 23.28 3.16
CA ASN A 22 -0.30 23.75 1.78
C ASN A 22 0.61 24.96 1.46
N GLY A 23 1.39 25.46 2.42
CA GLY A 23 2.24 26.65 2.26
C GLY A 23 1.53 27.98 2.56
N THR A 24 0.24 27.97 2.89
CA THR A 24 -0.55 29.17 3.22
C THR A 24 -0.70 29.28 4.73
N THR A 25 -0.11 30.31 5.34
CA THR A 25 -0.17 30.52 6.79
C THR A 25 -1.60 30.80 7.27
N LEU A 26 -1.98 30.23 8.41
CA LEU A 26 -3.22 30.56 9.11
C LEU A 26 -3.10 31.93 9.76
N ASP A 27 -3.90 32.88 9.29
CA ASP A 27 -3.92 34.25 9.78
C ASP A 27 -5.14 34.49 10.68
N ALA A 28 -4.89 34.44 12.00
CA ALA A 28 -5.87 34.79 13.03
C ALA A 28 -5.80 36.26 13.48
N SER A 29 -4.97 37.11 12.86
CA SER A 29 -4.81 38.51 13.26
C SER A 29 -6.10 39.33 13.11
N GLY A 30 -6.97 38.93 12.16
CA GLY A 30 -8.29 39.53 11.97
C GLY A 30 -9.34 39.15 13.03
N LEU A 31 -9.05 38.18 13.92
CA LEU A 31 -9.86 37.86 15.09
C LEU A 31 -9.45 38.72 16.30
N ASP A 32 -9.59 40.04 16.15
CA ASP A 32 -9.38 41.00 17.23
C ASP A 32 -10.59 41.09 18.18
N ASP A 33 -10.47 41.90 19.24
CA ASP A 33 -11.55 42.09 20.24
C ASP A 33 -12.87 42.51 19.59
N THR A 34 -12.83 43.36 18.56
CA THR A 34 -14.04 43.86 17.89
C THR A 34 -14.71 42.74 17.11
N ALA A 35 -13.94 41.98 16.32
CA ALA A 35 -14.45 40.86 15.55
C ALA A 35 -15.00 39.74 16.45
N ILE A 36 -14.29 39.41 17.53
CA ILE A 36 -14.73 38.39 18.50
C ILE A 36 -16.02 38.81 19.20
N LYS A 37 -16.14 40.07 19.62
CA LYS A 37 -17.37 40.60 20.24
C LYS A 37 -18.54 40.66 19.28
N ALA A 38 -18.30 41.05 18.03
CA ALA A 38 -19.33 41.04 16.99
C ALA A 38 -19.87 39.63 16.72
N ALA A 39 -18.99 38.61 16.76
CA ALA A 39 -19.38 37.22 16.52
C ALA A 39 -20.08 36.55 17.72
N ILE A 40 -19.59 36.76 18.95
CA ILE A 40 -20.04 36.03 20.16
C ILE A 40 -21.06 36.85 20.99
N GLY A 41 -21.11 38.18 20.81
CA GLY A 41 -22.04 39.07 21.51
C GLY A 41 -21.64 39.44 22.94
N GLY A 42 -20.34 39.57 23.23
CA GLY A 42 -19.83 40.06 24.52
C GLY A 42 -19.48 41.56 24.50
N THR A 43 -19.37 42.19 25.67
CA THR A 43 -19.06 43.63 25.81
C THR A 43 -17.98 43.93 26.86
N LEU A 44 -17.75 43.03 27.83
CA LEU A 44 -16.85 43.25 28.98
C LEU A 44 -15.50 42.53 28.83
N GLY A 45 -14.41 43.26 29.05
CA GLY A 45 -13.04 42.74 28.89
C GLY A 45 -12.48 42.95 27.48
N THR A 46 -11.27 42.46 27.24
CA THR A 46 -10.59 42.50 25.93
C THR A 46 -10.37 41.06 25.47
N ALA A 47 -11.23 40.57 24.59
CA ALA A 47 -11.19 39.22 24.09
C ALA A 47 -10.09 39.05 23.03
N SER A 48 -9.42 37.90 23.02
CA SER A 48 -8.40 37.56 22.04
C SER A 48 -8.29 36.06 21.85
N VAL A 49 -7.71 35.65 20.72
CA VAL A 49 -7.27 34.27 20.51
C VAL A 49 -6.08 33.97 21.42
N THR A 50 -6.26 33.02 22.33
CA THR A 50 -5.24 32.63 23.31
C THR A 50 -4.01 32.08 22.59
N GLY A 51 -2.85 32.74 22.78
CA GLY A 51 -1.59 32.36 22.15
C GLY A 51 -1.54 32.52 20.62
N GLY A 52 -2.58 33.10 19.99
CA GLY A 52 -2.66 33.19 18.54
C GLY A 52 -2.70 31.84 17.81
N THR A 53 -3.00 30.74 18.52
CA THR A 53 -2.91 29.39 17.96
C THR A 53 -4.23 28.91 17.39
N VAL A 54 -4.17 28.18 16.28
CA VAL A 54 -5.30 27.47 15.67
C VAL A 54 -5.05 25.97 15.77
N LYS A 55 -6.06 25.21 16.17
CA LYS A 55 -6.05 23.74 16.19
C LYS A 55 -6.85 23.20 15.02
N PHE A 56 -6.37 22.12 14.42
CA PHE A 56 -7.02 21.42 13.33
C PHE A 56 -7.44 20.02 13.76
N ASP A 57 -8.67 19.66 13.41
CA ASP A 57 -9.24 18.33 13.53
C ASP A 57 -9.27 17.67 12.14
N ALA A 58 -8.43 16.65 11.96
CA ALA A 58 -8.30 15.92 10.71
C ALA A 58 -9.51 15.05 10.39
N ASP A 59 -10.25 14.59 11.40
CA ASP A 59 -11.38 13.66 11.20
C ASP A 59 -12.55 14.37 10.51
N ASN A 60 -12.72 15.67 10.78
CA ASN A 60 -13.84 16.47 10.29
C ASN A 60 -13.43 17.64 9.39
N ASN A 61 -12.13 17.85 9.14
CA ASN A 61 -11.60 19.01 8.43
C ASN A 61 -12.02 20.35 9.06
N LYS A 62 -11.90 20.46 10.39
CA LYS A 62 -12.36 21.63 11.15
C LYS A 62 -11.22 22.32 11.86
N TYR A 63 -11.36 23.63 12.05
CA TYR A 63 -10.41 24.45 12.77
C TYR A 63 -11.04 25.04 14.02
N PHE A 64 -10.23 25.20 15.06
CA PHE A 64 -10.67 25.66 16.37
C PHE A 64 -9.67 26.65 16.98
N VAL A 65 -10.19 27.57 17.78
CA VAL A 65 -9.40 28.51 18.60
C VAL A 65 -9.93 28.55 20.02
N THR A 66 -9.06 28.89 20.98
CA THR A 66 -9.46 29.17 22.36
C THR A 66 -9.52 30.68 22.58
N ILE A 67 -10.70 31.21 22.87
CA ILE A 67 -10.91 32.64 23.18
C ILE A 67 -10.80 32.86 24.69
N GLY A 68 -9.99 33.85 25.06
CA GLY A 68 -9.82 34.32 26.45
C GLY A 68 -9.97 35.84 26.56
N GLY A 69 -10.02 36.36 27.78
CA GLY A 69 -10.00 37.80 28.07
C GLY A 69 -11.36 38.46 28.35
N TYR A 70 -12.49 37.75 28.17
CA TYR A 70 -13.78 38.22 28.68
C TYR A 70 -13.81 38.23 30.22
N THR A 71 -14.50 39.21 30.80
CA THR A 71 -14.59 39.40 32.26
C THR A 71 -16.03 39.58 32.74
N GLY A 72 -16.24 39.59 34.07
CA GLY A 72 -17.56 39.83 34.66
C GLY A 72 -18.62 38.84 34.15
N ALA A 73 -19.78 39.37 33.75
CA ALA A 73 -20.88 38.56 33.22
C ALA A 73 -20.53 37.85 31.90
N ASP A 74 -19.54 38.34 31.15
CA ASP A 74 -19.09 37.73 29.90
C ASP A 74 -18.02 36.66 30.09
N ALA A 75 -17.49 36.46 31.31
CA ALA A 75 -16.42 35.48 31.57
C ALA A 75 -16.78 34.04 31.15
N THR A 76 -18.08 33.71 31.09
CA THR A 76 -18.59 32.41 30.61
C THR A 76 -18.39 32.18 29.11
N LYS A 77 -18.15 33.24 28.34
CA LYS A 77 -17.82 33.23 26.90
C LYS A 77 -16.36 32.85 26.62
N ASN A 78 -15.49 32.81 27.62
CA ASN A 78 -14.15 32.26 27.44
C ASN A 78 -14.22 30.74 27.21
N GLY A 79 -13.42 30.24 26.27
CA GLY A 79 -13.34 28.82 25.91
C GLY A 79 -13.17 28.61 24.41
N ASP A 80 -13.50 27.41 23.93
CA ASP A 80 -13.15 26.99 22.58
C ASP A 80 -14.27 27.23 21.56
N TYR A 81 -13.89 27.56 20.33
CA TYR A 81 -14.82 27.87 19.24
C TYR A 81 -14.32 27.26 17.93
N GLU A 82 -15.26 26.77 17.12
CA GLU A 82 -15.00 26.44 15.71
C GLU A 82 -14.83 27.73 14.90
N VAL A 83 -13.84 27.74 14.00
CA VAL A 83 -13.55 28.86 13.09
C VAL A 83 -13.59 28.41 11.64
N ASN A 84 -13.94 29.34 10.77
CA ASN A 84 -13.82 29.15 9.34
C ASN A 84 -12.44 29.61 8.87
N VAL A 85 -11.79 28.80 8.04
CA VAL A 85 -10.53 29.14 7.40
C VAL A 85 -10.79 29.27 5.90
N ALA A 86 -10.53 30.46 5.35
CA ALA A 86 -10.61 30.70 3.92
C ALA A 86 -9.39 30.14 3.19
N THR A 87 -9.46 30.05 1.86
CA THR A 87 -8.38 29.48 1.02
C THR A 87 -7.08 30.27 1.08
N ASP A 88 -7.13 31.54 1.49
CA ASP A 88 -5.98 32.42 1.70
C ASP A 88 -5.42 32.34 3.14
N GLY A 89 -5.94 31.43 3.96
CA GLY A 89 -5.51 31.23 5.34
C GLY A 89 -6.19 32.13 6.37
N LYS A 90 -7.09 33.04 5.95
CA LYS A 90 -7.78 33.93 6.88
C LYS A 90 -8.73 33.15 7.80
N VAL A 91 -8.55 33.33 9.11
CA VAL A 91 -9.35 32.69 10.15
C VAL A 91 -10.48 33.63 10.61
N THR A 92 -11.70 33.14 10.68
CA THR A 92 -12.89 33.93 11.05
C THR A 92 -13.86 33.17 11.96
N LEU A 93 -14.61 33.90 12.78
CA LEU A 93 -15.72 33.37 13.57
C LEU A 93 -17.04 33.71 12.87
N ALA A 94 -17.95 32.73 12.81
CA ALA A 94 -19.30 32.97 12.30
C ALA A 94 -20.11 33.85 13.29
N PRO A 95 -21.00 34.73 12.80
CA PRO A 95 -21.94 35.43 13.67
C PRO A 95 -22.81 34.46 14.49
N GLY A 96 -22.96 34.73 15.78
CA GLY A 96 -23.66 33.84 16.70
C GLY A 96 -22.84 32.63 17.14
N ALA A 97 -21.51 32.68 17.01
CA ALA A 97 -20.63 31.58 17.43
C ALA A 97 -20.84 31.23 18.90
N THR A 98 -21.06 29.96 19.17
CA THR A 98 -21.22 29.41 20.52
C THR A 98 -20.02 28.57 20.90
N LYS A 99 -19.69 28.58 22.19
CA LYS A 99 -18.61 27.75 22.72
C LYS A 99 -18.87 26.28 22.43
N THR A 100 -17.80 25.56 22.08
CA THR A 100 -17.78 24.11 21.87
C THR A 100 -16.64 23.49 22.66
N THR A 101 -16.42 22.20 22.48
CA THR A 101 -15.25 21.47 22.97
C THR A 101 -14.37 21.13 21.78
N ILE A 102 -13.07 21.42 21.85
CA ILE A 102 -12.14 20.99 20.80
C ILE A 102 -12.09 19.45 20.79
N PRO A 103 -12.31 18.81 19.63
CA PRO A 103 -12.23 17.36 19.50
C PRO A 103 -10.91 16.80 20.03
N ALA A 104 -10.99 15.63 20.68
CA ALA A 104 -9.80 14.90 21.09
C ALA A 104 -8.99 14.50 19.84
N GLY A 105 -7.68 14.77 19.84
CA GLY A 105 -6.82 14.53 18.67
C GLY A 105 -6.59 15.77 17.79
N ALA A 106 -7.31 16.88 18.00
CA ALA A 106 -7.02 18.12 17.31
C ALA A 106 -5.62 18.64 17.68
N THR A 107 -4.84 19.04 16.68
CA THR A 107 -3.44 19.46 16.85
C THR A 107 -3.24 20.89 16.38
N THR A 108 -2.32 21.63 17.01
CA THR A 108 -1.97 22.97 16.54
C THR A 108 -1.39 22.91 15.14
N LYS A 109 -1.85 23.80 14.26
CA LYS A 109 -1.34 24.00 12.90
C LYS A 109 -1.09 25.48 12.66
N THR A 110 -0.13 25.77 11.79
CA THR A 110 0.26 27.13 11.39
C THR A 110 -0.07 27.43 9.95
N GLU A 111 -0.45 26.42 9.17
CA GLU A 111 -0.79 26.53 7.75
C GLU A 111 -2.12 25.83 7.46
N VAL A 112 -2.76 26.25 6.38
CA VAL A 112 -3.97 25.61 5.88
C VAL A 112 -3.64 24.16 5.51
N GLN A 113 -4.45 23.26 6.03
CA GLN A 113 -4.38 21.83 5.77
C GLN A 113 -5.15 21.49 4.50
N GLU A 114 -4.54 20.70 3.65
CA GLU A 114 -5.19 20.12 2.48
C GLU A 114 -4.91 18.62 2.38
N LEU A 115 -5.86 17.86 1.81
CA LEU A 115 -5.64 16.45 1.54
C LEU A 115 -4.69 16.30 0.35
N LYS A 116 -3.57 15.61 0.58
CA LYS A 116 -2.63 15.20 -0.46
C LYS A 116 -2.60 13.69 -0.58
N ASP A 117 -2.41 13.22 -1.81
CA ASP A 117 -2.07 11.83 -2.07
C ASP A 117 -0.61 11.59 -1.66
N THR A 118 -0.43 10.73 -0.67
CA THR A 118 0.88 10.33 -0.16
C THR A 118 1.08 8.84 -0.49
N PRO A 119 2.24 8.41 -1.01
CA PRO A 119 2.50 7.00 -1.23
C PRO A 119 2.28 6.17 0.04
N THR A 120 1.63 5.01 -0.10
CA THR A 120 1.43 4.10 1.03
C THR A 120 2.78 3.67 1.59
N VAL A 121 2.96 3.85 2.90
CA VAL A 121 4.22 3.52 3.57
C VAL A 121 4.38 2.00 3.69
N VAL A 122 5.44 1.46 3.10
CA VAL A 122 5.80 0.05 3.24
C VAL A 122 6.44 -0.19 4.62
N SER A 123 5.84 -1.08 5.41
CA SER A 123 6.29 -1.41 6.77
C SER A 123 7.66 -2.08 6.80
N ALA A 124 8.38 -1.94 7.92
CA ALA A 124 9.66 -2.61 8.12
C ALA A 124 9.56 -4.14 8.00
N ASP A 125 8.46 -4.72 8.51
CA ASP A 125 8.21 -6.17 8.45
C ASP A 125 8.06 -6.66 7.01
N ALA A 126 7.36 -5.92 6.15
CA ALA A 126 7.24 -6.25 4.73
C ALA A 126 8.60 -6.20 4.02
N LYS A 127 9.42 -5.17 4.30
CA LYS A 127 10.78 -5.06 3.76
C LYS A 127 11.67 -6.21 4.21
N ASN A 128 11.64 -6.54 5.50
CA ASN A 128 12.39 -7.65 6.09
C ASN A 128 11.95 -9.00 5.50
N ALA A 129 10.66 -9.19 5.23
CA ALA A 129 10.16 -10.40 4.58
C ALA A 129 10.68 -10.57 3.14
N LEU A 130 10.83 -9.48 2.38
CA LEU A 130 11.47 -9.51 1.06
C LEU A 130 12.95 -9.89 1.18
N ILE A 131 13.68 -9.27 2.10
CA ILE A 131 15.11 -9.56 2.33
C ILE A 131 15.32 -11.03 2.73
N ALA A 132 14.52 -11.52 3.69
CA ALA A 132 14.53 -12.93 4.10
C ALA A 132 14.11 -13.88 2.96
N GLY A 133 13.34 -13.37 2.00
CA GLY A 133 12.96 -14.04 0.75
C GLY A 133 14.02 -13.96 -0.36
N GLY A 134 15.21 -13.42 -0.09
CA GLY A 134 16.33 -13.34 -1.04
C GLY A 134 16.31 -12.14 -1.98
N VAL A 135 15.50 -11.11 -1.71
CA VAL A 135 15.54 -9.84 -2.45
C VAL A 135 16.73 -9.01 -1.99
N ASP A 136 17.36 -8.25 -2.91
CA ASP A 136 18.45 -7.34 -2.57
C ASP A 136 18.02 -6.33 -1.49
N ALA A 137 18.89 -6.07 -0.53
CA ALA A 137 18.56 -5.23 0.61
C ALA A 137 18.33 -3.77 0.23
N THR A 138 19.05 -3.25 -0.77
CA THR A 138 18.88 -1.87 -1.26
C THR A 138 17.51 -1.73 -1.93
N ASP A 139 17.19 -2.65 -2.83
CA ASP A 139 15.93 -2.66 -3.56
C ASP A 139 14.73 -2.88 -2.62
N ALA A 140 14.84 -3.81 -1.68
CA ALA A 140 13.79 -4.07 -0.69
C ALA A 140 13.56 -2.88 0.24
N ASN A 141 14.62 -2.15 0.63
CA ASN A 141 14.49 -0.96 1.47
C ASN A 141 13.82 0.20 0.74
N GLY A 142 14.00 0.29 -0.58
CA GLY A 142 13.32 1.22 -1.48
C GLY A 142 11.97 0.72 -2.01
N ALA A 143 11.41 -0.36 -1.46
CA ALA A 143 10.19 -0.94 -2.00
C ALA A 143 8.98 0.00 -1.95
N GLU A 144 8.18 -0.03 -3.01
CA GLU A 144 6.95 0.76 -3.18
C GLU A 144 5.74 -0.17 -3.32
N LEU A 145 4.62 0.16 -2.67
CA LEU A 145 3.37 -0.56 -2.87
C LEU A 145 2.72 -0.10 -4.18
N VAL A 146 2.43 -1.06 -5.06
CA VAL A 146 1.80 -0.81 -6.35
C VAL A 146 0.60 -1.72 -6.59
N LYS A 147 -0.36 -1.23 -7.37
CA LYS A 147 -1.42 -2.02 -7.96
C LYS A 147 -0.99 -2.46 -9.36
N MET A 148 -1.03 -3.75 -9.62
CA MET A 148 -0.60 -4.30 -10.92
C MET A 148 -1.73 -4.19 -11.96
N SER A 149 -1.38 -3.99 -13.22
CA SER A 149 -2.31 -4.11 -14.34
C SER A 149 -1.69 -4.89 -15.50
N TYR A 150 -2.53 -5.62 -16.23
CA TYR A 150 -2.10 -6.54 -17.27
C TYR A 150 -2.88 -6.27 -18.55
N THR A 151 -2.18 -5.93 -19.63
CA THR A 151 -2.78 -5.64 -20.93
C THR A 151 -2.53 -6.79 -21.89
N ASP A 152 -3.61 -7.33 -22.49
CA ASP A 152 -3.51 -8.40 -23.47
C ASP A 152 -3.10 -7.87 -24.86
N LYS A 153 -2.84 -8.79 -25.79
CA LYS A 153 -2.46 -8.45 -27.17
C LYS A 153 -3.51 -7.63 -27.94
N ASN A 154 -4.75 -7.57 -27.46
CA ASN A 154 -5.84 -6.83 -28.08
C ASN A 154 -6.00 -5.43 -27.47
N GLY A 155 -5.13 -5.05 -26.52
CA GLY A 155 -5.20 -3.79 -25.80
C GLY A 155 -6.19 -3.78 -24.64
N LYS A 156 -6.75 -4.93 -24.25
CA LYS A 156 -7.64 -5.01 -23.08
C LYS A 156 -6.81 -5.10 -21.80
N THR A 157 -6.98 -4.11 -20.93
CA THR A 157 -6.33 -4.07 -19.61
C THR A 157 -7.26 -4.64 -18.53
N ILE A 158 -6.68 -5.41 -17.62
CA ILE A 158 -7.33 -5.84 -16.38
C ILE A 158 -6.47 -5.47 -15.17
N GLU A 159 -7.13 -5.09 -14.08
CA GLU A 159 -6.48 -4.86 -12.79
C GLU A 159 -6.09 -6.20 -12.14
N GLY A 160 -4.91 -6.21 -11.53
CA GLY A 160 -4.33 -7.32 -10.81
C GLY A 160 -4.41 -7.18 -9.30
N GLY A 161 -3.63 -8.02 -8.62
CA GLY A 161 -3.37 -7.89 -7.18
C GLY A 161 -2.44 -6.73 -6.85
N TYR A 162 -2.11 -6.62 -5.56
CA TYR A 162 -1.08 -5.71 -5.07
C TYR A 162 0.30 -6.37 -5.15
N ALA A 163 1.34 -5.54 -5.28
CA ALA A 163 2.73 -5.98 -5.25
C ALA A 163 3.62 -4.94 -4.57
N LEU A 164 4.76 -5.40 -4.07
CA LEU A 164 5.89 -4.57 -3.68
C LEU A 164 6.85 -4.50 -4.87
N LYS A 165 7.00 -3.31 -5.45
CA LYS A 165 7.99 -3.01 -6.47
C LYS A 165 9.33 -2.75 -5.78
N ALA A 166 10.34 -3.56 -6.06
CA ALA A 166 11.68 -3.44 -5.51
C ALA A 166 12.69 -3.51 -6.67
N GLY A 167 13.36 -2.38 -6.94
CA GLY A 167 14.07 -2.19 -8.20
C GLY A 167 13.12 -2.33 -9.40
N ASP A 168 13.49 -3.15 -10.38
CA ASP A 168 12.69 -3.43 -11.57
C ASP A 168 11.75 -4.65 -11.44
N LYS A 169 11.67 -5.25 -10.24
CA LYS A 169 10.91 -6.48 -9.99
C LYS A 169 9.66 -6.22 -9.16
N TYR A 170 8.66 -7.07 -9.35
CA TYR A 170 7.40 -7.04 -8.60
C TYR A 170 7.27 -8.29 -7.74
N TYR A 171 7.02 -8.12 -6.46
CA TYR A 171 6.80 -9.21 -5.51
C TYR A 171 5.37 -9.16 -5.00
N ALA A 172 4.63 -10.26 -5.15
CA ALA A 172 3.22 -10.32 -4.77
C ALA A 172 3.02 -9.98 -3.28
N ALA A 173 2.00 -9.18 -2.98
CA ALA A 173 1.68 -8.79 -1.61
C ALA A 173 0.16 -8.73 -1.42
N ASP A 174 -0.27 -8.97 -0.19
CA ASP A 174 -1.63 -8.62 0.24
C ASP A 174 -1.60 -7.22 0.87
N TYR A 175 -2.65 -6.44 0.65
CA TYR A 175 -2.83 -5.11 1.20
C TYR A 175 -4.25 -4.98 1.75
N ASP A 176 -4.36 -4.60 3.01
CA ASP A 176 -5.62 -4.26 3.65
C ASP A 176 -5.83 -2.73 3.56
N GLU A 177 -6.77 -2.32 2.72
CA GLU A 177 -7.07 -0.90 2.46
C GLU A 177 -7.62 -0.17 3.70
N ALA A 178 -8.22 -0.89 4.66
CA ALA A 178 -8.79 -0.29 5.86
C ALA A 178 -7.73 0.03 6.91
N THR A 179 -6.72 -0.83 7.05
CA THR A 179 -5.66 -0.69 8.06
C THR A 179 -4.35 -0.17 7.49
N GLY A 180 -4.18 -0.21 6.16
CA GLY A 180 -2.91 0.03 5.49
C GLY A 180 -1.90 -1.12 5.65
N ALA A 181 -2.30 -2.26 6.22
CA ALA A 181 -1.39 -3.36 6.49
C ALA A 181 -0.95 -4.05 5.18
N ILE A 182 0.37 -4.15 5.00
CA ILE A 182 0.99 -4.82 3.84
C ILE A 182 1.64 -6.12 4.31
N LYS A 183 1.38 -7.20 3.58
CA LYS A 183 2.00 -8.52 3.82
C LYS A 183 2.64 -9.03 2.53
N ALA A 184 3.98 -9.05 2.49
CA ALA A 184 4.71 -9.68 1.39
C ALA A 184 4.41 -11.18 1.34
N LYS A 185 4.14 -11.72 0.14
CA LYS A 185 3.97 -13.17 -0.04
C LYS A 185 5.32 -13.83 -0.19
N THR A 186 5.52 -14.89 0.58
CA THR A 186 6.72 -15.72 0.55
C THR A 186 6.34 -17.19 0.50
N THR A 187 7.25 -17.99 -0.05
CA THR A 187 7.14 -19.44 -0.12
C THR A 187 8.19 -20.07 0.77
N SER A 188 7.75 -20.88 1.74
CA SER A 188 8.64 -21.65 2.62
C SER A 188 9.02 -22.99 1.97
N TYR A 189 10.27 -23.43 2.15
CA TYR A 189 10.81 -24.68 1.64
C TYR A 189 11.98 -25.19 2.50
N THR A 190 12.37 -26.45 2.33
CA THR A 190 13.61 -26.99 2.92
C THR A 190 14.71 -26.94 1.86
N ALA A 191 15.77 -26.18 2.14
CA ALA A 191 16.90 -26.00 1.24
C ALA A 191 17.77 -27.26 1.16
N ALA A 192 18.68 -27.30 0.18
CA ALA A 192 19.57 -28.45 -0.04
C ALA A 192 20.53 -28.73 1.14
N ASP A 193 20.77 -27.74 2.00
CA ASP A 193 21.52 -27.88 3.27
C ASP A 193 20.66 -28.44 4.43
N GLY A 194 19.37 -28.69 4.20
CA GLY A 194 18.41 -29.20 5.18
C GLY A 194 17.77 -28.13 6.07
N THR A 195 18.10 -26.85 5.88
CA THR A 195 17.50 -25.75 6.65
C THR A 195 16.20 -25.26 6.03
N THR A 196 15.27 -24.78 6.85
CA THR A 196 14.06 -24.10 6.36
C THR A 196 14.42 -22.68 5.94
N LYS A 197 14.06 -22.31 4.71
CA LYS A 197 14.24 -20.97 4.14
C LYS A 197 12.93 -20.49 3.51
N THR A 198 12.88 -19.21 3.22
CA THR A 198 11.78 -18.58 2.46
C THR A 198 12.32 -17.96 1.19
N ALA A 199 11.49 -17.90 0.15
CA ALA A 199 11.74 -17.13 -1.06
C ALA A 199 10.58 -16.16 -1.31
N ALA A 200 10.87 -14.92 -1.73
CA ALA A 200 9.84 -13.94 -2.06
C ALA A 200 9.13 -14.32 -3.36
N ASN A 201 7.80 -14.19 -3.39
CA ASN A 201 6.99 -14.56 -4.55
C ASN A 201 7.04 -13.45 -5.60
N GLN A 202 7.93 -13.59 -6.57
CA GLN A 202 8.05 -12.65 -7.69
C GLN A 202 6.90 -12.88 -8.70
N LEU A 203 6.34 -11.81 -9.25
CA LEU A 203 5.45 -11.88 -10.42
C LEU A 203 6.28 -12.04 -11.69
N GLY A 204 6.03 -13.12 -12.42
CA GLY A 204 6.77 -13.48 -13.63
C GLY A 204 6.13 -14.66 -14.35
N GLY A 205 6.96 -15.65 -14.72
CA GLY A 205 6.56 -16.75 -15.60
C GLY A 205 6.23 -16.28 -17.02
N VAL A 206 5.72 -17.19 -17.86
CA VAL A 206 5.43 -16.89 -19.29
C VAL A 206 4.44 -15.74 -19.46
N ASP A 207 3.48 -15.60 -18.55
CA ASP A 207 2.42 -14.59 -18.66
C ASP A 207 2.74 -13.26 -17.95
N GLY A 208 3.86 -13.18 -17.20
CA GLY A 208 4.30 -11.99 -16.47
C GLY A 208 3.57 -11.73 -15.14
N LYS A 209 2.62 -12.60 -14.76
CA LYS A 209 1.78 -12.44 -13.56
C LYS A 209 1.69 -13.70 -12.70
N THR A 210 2.43 -14.75 -13.06
CA THR A 210 2.52 -15.98 -12.29
C THR A 210 3.47 -15.77 -11.12
N GLU A 211 3.06 -16.18 -9.91
CA GLU A 211 3.96 -16.18 -8.76
C GLU A 211 5.04 -17.27 -8.92
N VAL A 212 6.29 -16.82 -9.01
CA VAL A 212 7.49 -17.66 -9.12
C VAL A 212 8.47 -17.32 -8.01
N VAL A 213 9.35 -18.27 -7.70
CA VAL A 213 10.43 -18.09 -6.73
C VAL A 213 11.75 -18.49 -7.34
N THR A 214 12.82 -17.77 -7.00
CA THR A 214 14.18 -18.14 -7.39
C THR A 214 14.89 -18.75 -6.19
N ILE A 215 15.34 -20.01 -6.35
CA ILE A 215 16.07 -20.76 -5.32
C ILE A 215 17.32 -21.32 -5.99
N ASP A 216 18.50 -20.97 -5.46
CA ASP A 216 19.81 -21.43 -5.95
C ASP A 216 19.99 -21.26 -7.47
N GLY A 217 19.56 -20.10 -8.00
CA GLY A 217 19.70 -19.73 -9.41
C GLY A 217 18.67 -20.36 -10.36
N LYS A 218 17.76 -21.20 -9.87
CA LYS A 218 16.66 -21.79 -10.65
C LYS A 218 15.33 -21.15 -10.28
N THR A 219 14.41 -21.09 -11.25
CA THR A 219 13.11 -20.45 -11.04
C THR A 219 11.99 -21.49 -11.07
N TYR A 220 11.15 -21.49 -10.04
CA TYR A 220 10.05 -22.44 -9.87
C TYR A 220 8.73 -21.72 -9.71
N ASN A 221 7.62 -22.39 -10.04
CA ASN A 221 6.31 -21.91 -9.61
C ASN A 221 6.27 -21.91 -8.07
N ALA A 222 5.85 -20.81 -7.46
CA ALA A 222 5.74 -20.69 -6.00
C ALA A 222 4.89 -21.85 -5.41
N SER A 223 3.78 -22.18 -6.07
CA SER A 223 2.89 -23.29 -5.67
C SER A 223 3.54 -24.69 -5.73
N LYS A 224 4.62 -24.87 -6.49
CA LYS A 224 5.35 -26.14 -6.61
C LYS A 224 6.52 -26.21 -5.62
N ALA A 225 7.16 -25.08 -5.36
CA ALA A 225 8.24 -24.99 -4.37
C ALA A 225 7.74 -24.94 -2.92
N ALA A 226 6.46 -24.59 -2.71
CA ALA A 226 5.85 -24.54 -1.38
C ALA A 226 5.95 -25.87 -0.64
N GLY A 227 6.68 -25.87 0.48
CA GLY A 227 6.93 -27.05 1.29
C GLY A 227 7.82 -28.11 0.64
N HIS A 228 8.42 -27.83 -0.52
CA HIS A 228 9.32 -28.76 -1.19
C HIS A 228 10.61 -28.93 -0.40
N ASP A 229 11.13 -30.15 -0.37
CA ASP A 229 12.39 -30.48 0.30
C ASP A 229 13.48 -30.78 -0.72
N PHE A 230 14.34 -29.80 -0.99
CA PHE A 230 15.46 -29.94 -1.93
C PHE A 230 16.61 -30.78 -1.38
N LYS A 231 16.63 -31.09 -0.07
CA LYS A 231 17.60 -32.02 0.53
C LYS A 231 17.19 -33.47 0.32
N ALA A 232 15.89 -33.76 0.34
CA ALA A 232 15.33 -35.10 0.11
C ALA A 232 15.01 -35.37 -1.37
N GLN A 233 14.54 -34.35 -2.09
CA GLN A 233 14.16 -34.38 -3.50
C GLN A 233 14.85 -33.22 -4.23
N PRO A 234 16.11 -33.40 -4.66
CA PRO A 234 16.88 -32.31 -5.29
C PRO A 234 16.27 -31.79 -6.60
N GLU A 235 15.54 -32.65 -7.31
CA GLU A 235 14.96 -32.34 -8.60
C GLU A 235 13.52 -31.82 -8.45
N LEU A 236 13.29 -30.63 -9.00
CA LEU A 236 11.96 -30.05 -9.18
C LEU A 236 11.90 -29.39 -10.56
N ALA A 237 10.78 -29.54 -11.26
CA ALA A 237 10.61 -28.90 -12.56
C ALA A 237 10.60 -27.37 -12.42
N GLU A 238 11.49 -26.70 -13.14
CA GLU A 238 11.50 -25.24 -13.26
C GLU A 238 10.21 -24.71 -13.92
N ALA A 239 9.86 -23.48 -13.57
CA ALA A 239 8.77 -22.77 -14.22
C ALA A 239 9.01 -22.65 -15.71
N ALA A 240 7.95 -22.74 -16.51
CA ALA A 240 8.08 -22.50 -17.94
C ALA A 240 8.56 -21.05 -18.18
N ALA A 241 9.68 -20.90 -18.89
CA ALA A 241 10.23 -19.59 -19.25
C ALA A 241 9.61 -18.99 -20.52
N LYS A 242 9.04 -19.83 -21.41
CA LYS A 242 8.41 -19.40 -22.66
C LYS A 242 7.28 -20.33 -23.10
N THR A 243 6.46 -19.85 -24.05
CA THR A 243 5.50 -20.69 -24.77
C THR A 243 6.22 -21.88 -25.42
N THR A 244 5.64 -23.07 -25.33
CA THR A 244 6.25 -24.26 -25.90
C THR A 244 6.15 -24.25 -27.42
N GLU A 245 7.30 -24.35 -28.08
CA GLU A 245 7.40 -24.59 -29.52
C GLU A 245 7.05 -26.05 -29.85
N ASN A 246 6.35 -26.23 -30.97
CA ASN A 246 5.85 -27.52 -31.50
C ASN A 246 5.17 -28.39 -30.41
N PRO A 247 4.16 -27.87 -29.71
CA PRO A 247 3.59 -28.55 -28.54
C PRO A 247 2.94 -29.89 -28.91
N LEU A 248 2.27 -29.99 -30.06
CA LEU A 248 1.64 -31.23 -30.51
C LEU A 248 2.66 -32.34 -30.75
N GLN A 249 3.76 -32.03 -31.44
CA GLN A 249 4.84 -33.00 -31.69
C GLN A 249 5.41 -33.56 -30.37
N LYS A 250 5.53 -32.73 -29.33
CA LYS A 250 6.02 -33.18 -28.01
C LYS A 250 5.00 -34.07 -27.29
N ILE A 251 3.71 -33.79 -27.44
CA ILE A 251 2.64 -34.63 -26.91
C ILE A 251 2.62 -35.98 -27.63
N ASP A 252 2.71 -35.99 -28.95
CA ASP A 252 2.73 -37.22 -29.75
C ASP A 252 3.92 -38.12 -29.38
N ALA A 253 5.10 -37.52 -29.17
CA ALA A 253 6.27 -38.25 -28.70
C ALA A 253 6.05 -38.89 -27.32
N ALA A 254 5.36 -38.19 -26.40
CA ALA A 254 5.03 -38.75 -25.09
C ALA A 254 3.98 -39.87 -25.18
N LEU A 255 2.98 -39.72 -26.06
CA LEU A 255 1.99 -40.78 -26.32
C LEU A 255 2.63 -42.04 -26.87
N ALA A 256 3.61 -41.90 -27.77
CA ALA A 256 4.36 -43.03 -28.32
C ALA A 256 5.16 -43.79 -27.24
N GLN A 257 5.76 -43.09 -26.27
CA GLN A 257 6.45 -43.74 -25.15
C GLN A 257 5.49 -44.56 -24.28
N VAL A 258 4.29 -44.03 -24.01
CA VAL A 258 3.26 -44.73 -23.24
C VAL A 258 2.76 -45.95 -23.99
N ASP A 259 2.54 -45.84 -25.30
CA ASP A 259 2.08 -46.95 -26.13
C ASP A 259 3.10 -48.10 -26.20
N ALA A 260 4.39 -47.76 -26.37
CA ALA A 260 5.46 -48.75 -26.33
C ALA A 260 5.49 -49.53 -25.01
N LEU A 261 5.41 -48.82 -23.87
CA LEU A 261 5.35 -49.46 -22.56
C LEU A 261 4.11 -50.38 -22.41
N ARG A 262 2.95 -49.92 -22.87
CA ARG A 262 1.71 -50.72 -22.82
C ARG A 262 1.81 -51.99 -23.65
N SER A 263 2.44 -51.90 -24.83
CA SER A 263 2.71 -53.06 -25.68
C SER A 263 3.62 -54.06 -24.98
N ASP A 264 4.73 -53.61 -24.41
CA ASP A 264 5.68 -54.47 -23.69
C ASP A 264 5.03 -55.16 -22.48
N LEU A 265 4.21 -54.42 -21.72
CA LEU A 265 3.47 -54.97 -20.58
C LEU A 265 2.39 -55.96 -21.03
N GLY A 266 1.72 -55.73 -22.16
CA GLY A 266 0.79 -56.72 -22.72
C GLY A 266 1.50 -57.99 -23.17
N ALA A 267 2.70 -57.86 -23.76
CA ALA A 267 3.51 -58.99 -24.17
C ALA A 267 3.98 -59.83 -22.98
N VAL A 268 4.39 -59.21 -21.86
CA VAL A 268 4.79 -59.96 -20.66
C VAL A 268 3.61 -60.63 -19.97
N GLN A 269 2.41 -60.04 -20.01
CA GLN A 269 1.21 -60.66 -19.44
C GLN A 269 0.77 -61.93 -20.18
N ASN A 270 1.02 -62.00 -21.49
CA ASN A 270 0.70 -63.18 -22.30
C ASN A 270 1.71 -64.33 -22.12
N ARG A 271 2.91 -64.04 -21.59
CA ARG A 271 3.97 -65.02 -21.34
C ARG A 271 3.80 -65.69 -19.97
#